data_AF-A0A942GLP0-F1
#
_entry.id   AF-A0A942GLP0-F1
#
_cell.length_a   1.000
_cell.length_b   1.000
_cell.length_c   1.000
_cell.angle_alpha   90.00
_cell.angle_beta   90.00
_cell.angle_gamma   90.00
#
_symmetry.space_group_name_H-M   'P 1'
#
loop_
_entity.id
_entity.type
_entity.pdbx_description
1 polymer ?
#
loop_
_entity_poly.entity_id
_entity_poly.type
_entity_poly.pdbx_seq_one_letter_code
_entity_poly.pdbx_strand_id
1 'polypeptide(L)'
;MKRVVSISLGSSKRNHAVELEMGGYLCRVERIGTDGDMSAMVRLIAELDGKVDAFGLGGMDLYVFAGKRRYTLREAKKVAAAAQKTPLVDGSGLKNTLERQVISYLKENTNLLDNSPQVLMMSGADRFGMAEALEAAACRVTYGDLVFAVGIPVPLRSLKALDSVARVLAPIVCQFPLAMLYPTGKKQEENKPKAPALFAQAAIVAGDFHFIRRYMPENMSGKIVITNTTTAEDVALLKSRGVVTLVTTTPELNSRSFGTNVMEALLVAVSGKGQELSPVEYSKLLEQINFVPRIAEMS
;
A
#
# COMPACT_ATOMS: atom_id res chain seq x y z
N MET A 1 -19.75 -11.89 16.17
CA MET A 1 -18.86 -10.73 15.94
C MET A 1 -17.58 -11.24 15.32
N LYS A 2 -17.15 -10.64 14.20
CA LYS A 2 -15.88 -10.95 13.53
C LYS A 2 -14.75 -10.17 14.19
N ARG A 3 -13.60 -10.79 14.44
CA ARG A 3 -12.43 -10.12 15.04
C ARG A 3 -11.24 -10.17 14.09
N VAL A 4 -10.71 -9.01 13.75
CA VAL A 4 -9.57 -8.84 12.84
C VAL A 4 -8.47 -8.10 13.59
N VAL A 5 -7.26 -8.67 13.56
CA VAL A 5 -6.11 -8.05 14.26
C VAL A 5 -4.98 -7.81 13.27
N SER A 6 -4.69 -6.54 13.04
CA SER A 6 -3.50 -6.10 12.32
C SER A 6 -2.32 -6.03 13.28
N ILE A 7 -1.35 -6.91 13.11
CA ILE A 7 -0.10 -6.88 13.88
C ILE A 7 0.97 -6.20 13.01
N SER A 8 1.59 -5.15 13.55
CA SER A 8 2.41 -4.21 12.78
C SER A 8 3.81 -4.05 13.39
N LEU A 9 4.86 -4.01 12.57
CA LEU A 9 6.20 -3.56 13.00
C LEU A 9 6.30 -2.07 13.29
N GLY A 10 5.36 -1.26 12.78
CA GLY A 10 5.27 0.15 13.11
C GLY A 10 4.96 0.43 14.58
N SER A 11 4.98 1.70 14.97
CA SER A 11 4.87 2.08 16.38
C SER A 11 3.54 1.68 17.04
N SER A 12 3.62 1.33 18.33
CA SER A 12 2.49 1.10 19.22
C SER A 12 1.69 2.38 19.54
N LYS A 13 2.26 3.58 19.33
CA LYS A 13 1.53 4.85 19.46
C LYS A 13 0.32 4.97 18.53
N ARG A 14 0.32 4.22 17.43
CA ARG A 14 -0.78 4.15 16.46
C ARG A 14 -1.77 3.02 16.77
N ASN A 15 -1.68 2.39 17.95
CA ASN A 15 -2.61 1.34 18.35
C ASN A 15 -4.01 1.90 18.47
N HIS A 16 -4.98 1.14 17.98
CA HIS A 16 -6.37 1.50 18.05
C HIS A 16 -7.24 0.27 17.82
N ALA A 17 -8.47 0.36 18.29
CA ALA A 17 -9.53 -0.60 18.00
C ALA A 17 -10.76 0.18 17.56
N VAL A 18 -11.51 -0.39 16.61
CA VAL A 18 -12.80 0.12 16.18
C VAL A 18 -13.78 -1.03 16.03
N GLU A 19 -15.04 -0.76 16.31
CA GLU A 19 -16.14 -1.64 15.95
C GLU A 19 -16.90 -1.00 14.80
N LEU A 20 -17.18 -1.79 13.77
CA LEU A 20 -17.88 -1.35 12.56
C LEU A 20 -18.73 -2.49 12.02
N GLU A 21 -19.72 -2.13 11.21
CA GLU A 21 -20.48 -3.10 10.45
C GLU A 21 -19.93 -3.18 9.02
N MET A 22 -19.70 -4.39 8.52
CA MET A 22 -19.31 -4.61 7.13
C MET A 22 -19.92 -5.88 6.58
N GLY A 23 -20.61 -5.78 5.44
CA GLY A 23 -21.25 -6.92 4.79
C GLY A 23 -22.27 -7.65 5.68
N GLY A 24 -22.98 -6.91 6.55
CA GLY A 24 -23.94 -7.47 7.51
C GLY A 24 -23.32 -8.14 8.75
N TYR A 25 -22.01 -8.00 8.95
CA TYR A 25 -21.31 -8.52 10.13
C TYR A 25 -20.80 -7.38 11.02
N LEU A 26 -21.06 -7.46 12.32
CA LEU A 26 -20.37 -6.64 13.32
C LEU A 26 -18.92 -7.12 13.45
N CYS A 27 -17.98 -6.24 13.17
CA CYS A 27 -16.54 -6.49 13.10
C CYS A 27 -15.79 -5.62 14.11
N ARG A 28 -14.91 -6.24 14.91
CA ARG A 28 -13.92 -5.56 15.74
C ARG A 28 -12.56 -5.61 15.05
N VAL A 29 -12.04 -4.45 14.69
CA VAL A 29 -10.78 -4.29 13.97
C VAL A 29 -9.76 -3.63 14.88
N GLU A 30 -8.63 -4.30 15.10
CA GLU A 30 -7.59 -3.85 16.02
C GLU A 30 -6.26 -3.69 15.28
N ARG A 31 -5.50 -2.64 15.57
CA ARG A 31 -4.11 -2.52 15.15
C ARG A 31 -3.21 -2.53 16.37
N ILE A 32 -2.25 -3.45 16.38
CA ILE A 32 -1.24 -3.60 17.44
C ILE A 32 0.15 -3.46 16.83
N GLY A 33 0.84 -2.39 17.20
CA GLY A 33 2.24 -2.12 16.86
C GLY A 33 3.19 -2.81 17.84
N THR A 34 4.33 -3.22 17.32
CA THR A 34 5.40 -3.94 18.05
C THR A 34 6.69 -3.12 18.15
N ASP A 35 6.66 -1.85 17.72
CA ASP A 35 7.78 -0.91 17.80
C ASP A 35 9.09 -1.44 17.17
N GLY A 36 8.97 -2.26 16.13
CA GLY A 36 10.07 -2.89 15.41
C GLY A 36 10.54 -4.22 16.00
N ASP A 37 9.95 -4.71 17.09
CA ASP A 37 10.28 -6.02 17.67
C ASP A 37 9.60 -7.16 16.90
N MET A 38 10.35 -7.75 15.97
CA MET A 38 9.97 -8.95 15.21
C MET A 38 9.60 -10.14 16.11
N SER A 39 10.28 -10.30 17.26
CA SER A 39 10.01 -11.41 18.16
C SER A 39 8.67 -11.20 18.89
N ALA A 40 8.37 -9.97 19.31
CA ALA A 40 7.05 -9.62 19.84
C ALA A 40 5.94 -9.85 18.82
N MET A 41 6.19 -9.50 17.55
CA MET A 41 5.27 -9.75 16.45
C MET A 41 4.92 -11.23 16.30
N VAL A 42 5.93 -12.10 16.24
CA VAL A 42 5.76 -13.56 16.14
C VAL A 42 5.03 -14.12 17.35
N ARG A 43 5.39 -13.69 18.57
CA ARG A 43 4.70 -14.12 19.81
C ARG A 43 3.22 -13.75 19.79
N LEU A 44 2.89 -12.53 19.40
CA LEU A 44 1.51 -12.05 19.37
C LEU A 44 0.66 -12.78 18.31
N ILE A 45 1.23 -13.06 17.13
CA ILE A 45 0.56 -13.87 16.10
C ILE A 45 0.26 -15.26 16.66
N ALA A 46 1.26 -15.94 17.23
CA ALA A 46 1.09 -17.29 17.77
C ALA A 46 0.09 -17.34 18.94
N GLU A 47 0.06 -16.31 19.80
CA GLU A 47 -0.87 -16.24 20.92
C GLU A 47 -2.33 -16.07 20.45
N LEU A 48 -2.55 -15.31 19.38
CA LEU A 48 -3.87 -15.00 18.84
C LEU A 48 -4.32 -16.00 17.76
N ASP A 49 -3.45 -16.90 17.32
CA ASP A 49 -3.76 -17.88 16.27
C ASP A 49 -4.91 -18.81 16.69
N GLY A 50 -5.95 -18.86 15.85
CA GLY A 50 -7.21 -19.55 16.15
C GLY A 50 -8.16 -18.80 17.10
N LYS A 51 -7.82 -17.57 17.55
CA LYS A 51 -8.67 -16.72 18.41
C LYS A 51 -9.24 -15.50 17.68
N VAL A 52 -8.85 -15.29 16.42
CA VAL A 52 -9.30 -14.18 15.56
C VAL A 52 -9.63 -14.72 14.17
N ASP A 53 -10.50 -14.03 13.43
CA ASP A 53 -10.96 -14.48 12.11
C ASP A 53 -9.93 -14.24 11.00
N ALA A 54 -9.10 -13.20 11.12
CA ALA A 54 -8.00 -12.92 10.19
C ALA A 54 -6.92 -12.01 10.82
N PHE A 55 -5.68 -12.20 10.35
CA PHE A 55 -4.56 -11.31 10.63
C PHE A 55 -4.24 -10.41 9.45
N GLY A 56 -3.98 -9.14 9.74
CA GLY A 56 -3.31 -8.23 8.82
C GLY A 56 -1.85 -8.03 9.21
N LEU A 57 -0.91 -8.26 8.30
CA LEU A 57 0.51 -8.05 8.51
C LEU A 57 0.87 -6.61 8.16
N GLY A 58 1.26 -5.82 9.16
CA GLY A 58 1.55 -4.39 9.00
C GLY A 58 3.04 -4.07 9.11
N GLY A 59 3.50 -3.07 8.36
CA GLY A 59 4.90 -2.61 8.40
C GLY A 59 5.91 -3.56 7.76
N MET A 60 5.44 -4.58 7.05
CA MET A 60 6.20 -5.39 6.10
C MET A 60 5.23 -5.92 5.04
N ASP A 61 5.73 -6.15 3.84
CA ASP A 61 5.01 -6.98 2.86
C ASP A 61 5.48 -8.44 3.01
N LEU A 62 4.60 -9.39 2.68
CA LEU A 62 4.94 -10.79 2.50
C LEU A 62 5.47 -11.02 1.08
N TYR A 63 4.97 -10.25 0.12
CA TYR A 63 5.29 -10.41 -1.28
C TYR A 63 5.71 -9.11 -1.99
N VAL A 64 6.63 -9.25 -2.94
CA VAL A 64 6.88 -8.25 -3.99
C VAL A 64 6.59 -8.87 -5.36
N PHE A 65 6.24 -8.04 -6.34
CA PHE A 65 5.78 -8.51 -7.65
C PHE A 65 6.75 -8.10 -8.76
N ALA A 66 6.98 -9.02 -9.70
CA ALA A 66 7.55 -8.72 -11.01
C ALA A 66 6.60 -9.29 -12.08
N GLY A 67 5.80 -8.41 -12.69
CA GLY A 67 4.76 -8.85 -13.60
C GLY A 67 3.76 -9.76 -12.88
N LYS A 68 3.55 -10.95 -13.44
CA LYS A 68 2.68 -11.99 -12.86
C LYS A 68 3.38 -12.86 -11.81
N ARG A 69 4.67 -12.63 -11.53
CA ARG A 69 5.45 -13.46 -10.59
C ARG A 69 5.49 -12.82 -9.21
N ARG A 70 5.14 -13.63 -8.21
CA ARG A 70 5.20 -13.29 -6.78
C ARG A 70 6.51 -13.78 -6.16
N TYR A 71 7.20 -12.92 -5.42
CA TYR A 71 8.41 -13.25 -4.68
C TYR A 71 8.16 -13.05 -3.18
N THR A 72 8.40 -14.09 -2.38
CA THR A 72 8.18 -14.04 -0.93
C THR A 72 9.42 -13.52 -0.21
N LEU A 73 9.23 -12.52 0.65
CA LEU A 73 10.29 -11.99 1.51
C LEU A 73 10.64 -13.01 2.61
N ARG A 74 11.93 -13.34 2.75
CA ARG A 74 12.40 -14.43 3.63
C ARG A 74 11.98 -14.24 5.10
N GLU A 75 12.10 -13.03 5.63
CA GLU A 75 11.74 -12.74 7.03
C GLU A 75 10.23 -12.71 7.22
N ALA A 76 9.48 -12.14 6.27
CA ALA A 76 8.02 -12.16 6.31
C ALA A 76 7.47 -13.59 6.28
N LYS A 77 8.09 -14.50 5.52
CA LYS A 77 7.74 -15.93 5.54
C LYS A 77 7.87 -16.55 6.93
N LYS A 78 8.89 -16.18 7.70
CA LYS A 78 9.09 -16.67 9.08
C LYS A 78 7.98 -16.17 10.01
N VAL A 79 7.57 -14.92 9.84
CA VAL A 79 6.47 -14.32 10.61
C VAL A 79 5.13 -14.95 10.25
N ALA A 80 4.85 -15.11 8.96
CA ALA A 80 3.63 -15.73 8.47
C ALA A 80 3.46 -17.18 8.98
N ALA A 81 4.57 -17.93 9.15
CA ALA A 81 4.54 -19.29 9.69
C ALA A 81 4.09 -19.38 11.16
N ALA A 82 3.99 -18.26 11.89
CA ALA A 82 3.44 -18.23 13.24
C ALA A 82 1.90 -18.33 13.27
N ALA A 83 1.22 -18.02 12.16
CA ALA A 83 -0.22 -18.20 12.00
C ALA A 83 -0.47 -19.55 11.30
N GLN A 84 -0.91 -20.56 12.06
CA GLN A 84 -1.17 -21.90 11.53
C GLN A 84 -2.66 -22.16 11.27
N LYS A 85 -3.55 -21.51 12.03
CA LYS A 85 -5.01 -21.73 11.96
C LYS A 85 -5.74 -20.55 11.34
N THR A 86 -5.36 -19.34 11.71
CA THR A 86 -6.00 -18.11 11.25
C THR A 86 -5.33 -17.62 9.96
N PRO A 87 -6.10 -17.21 8.93
CA PRO A 87 -5.53 -16.64 7.72
C PRO A 87 -4.75 -15.35 8.02
N LEU A 88 -3.56 -15.24 7.45
CA LEU A 88 -2.71 -14.05 7.54
C LEU A 88 -2.46 -13.48 6.16
N VAL A 89 -2.73 -12.19 5.99
CA VAL A 89 -2.58 -11.45 4.74
C VAL A 89 -1.78 -10.18 4.96
N ASP A 90 -1.15 -9.63 3.92
CA ASP A 90 -0.21 -8.48 4.00
C ASP A 90 -0.69 -7.22 3.27
N GLY A 91 -1.90 -7.25 2.72
CA GLY A 91 -2.48 -6.20 1.89
C GLY A 91 -2.20 -6.38 0.40
N SER A 92 -1.40 -7.36 -0.02
CA SER A 92 -0.95 -7.47 -1.41
C SER A 92 -2.05 -7.86 -2.40
N GLY A 93 -3.00 -8.72 -2.02
CA GLY A 93 -4.15 -9.05 -2.85
C GLY A 93 -5.05 -7.82 -3.05
N LEU A 94 -5.23 -7.03 -2.00
CA LEU A 94 -5.96 -5.76 -2.08
C LEU A 94 -5.20 -4.68 -2.86
N LYS A 95 -3.89 -4.48 -2.66
CA LYS A 95 -3.08 -3.57 -3.49
C LYS A 95 -3.21 -3.92 -4.98
N ASN A 96 -3.19 -5.21 -5.30
CA ASN A 96 -3.36 -5.68 -6.67
C ASN A 96 -4.80 -5.55 -7.19
N THR A 97 -5.82 -5.55 -6.35
CA THR A 97 -7.20 -5.46 -6.83
C THR A 97 -7.70 -4.01 -6.81
N LEU A 98 -7.67 -3.40 -5.63
CA LEU A 98 -8.18 -2.07 -5.32
C LEU A 98 -7.49 -0.99 -6.15
N GLU A 99 -6.17 -1.01 -6.25
CA GLU A 99 -5.46 0.05 -6.96
C GLU A 99 -5.74 0.03 -8.46
N ARG A 100 -5.97 -1.15 -9.05
CA ARG A 100 -6.42 -1.26 -10.46
C ARG A 100 -7.79 -0.63 -10.62
N GLN A 101 -8.73 -0.96 -9.73
CA GLN A 101 -10.09 -0.39 -9.75
C GLN A 101 -10.09 1.13 -9.56
N VAL A 102 -9.24 1.66 -8.67
CA VAL A 102 -9.13 3.10 -8.45
C VAL A 102 -8.67 3.80 -9.72
N ILE A 103 -7.65 3.29 -10.41
CA ILE A 103 -7.19 3.91 -11.66
C ILE A 103 -8.26 3.81 -12.76
N SER A 104 -8.97 2.68 -12.89
CA SER A 104 -10.12 2.56 -13.80
C SER A 104 -11.20 3.59 -13.47
N TYR A 105 -11.56 3.72 -12.19
CA TYR A 105 -12.54 4.72 -11.74
C TYR A 105 -12.11 6.14 -12.11
N LEU A 106 -10.83 6.50 -11.87
CA LEU A 106 -10.31 7.81 -12.25
C LEU A 106 -10.39 8.03 -13.76
N LYS A 107 -10.13 7.00 -14.57
CA LYS A 107 -10.16 7.11 -16.03
C LYS A 107 -11.59 7.29 -16.56
N GLU A 108 -12.57 6.63 -15.94
CA GLU A 108 -13.96 6.63 -16.39
C GLU A 108 -14.77 7.82 -15.85
N ASN A 109 -14.44 8.32 -14.66
CA ASN A 109 -15.28 9.28 -13.93
C ASN A 109 -14.62 10.65 -13.72
N THR A 110 -13.38 10.85 -14.17
CA THR A 110 -12.64 12.11 -14.00
C THR A 110 -11.83 12.46 -15.24
N ASN A 111 -11.36 13.70 -15.32
CA ASN A 111 -10.40 14.15 -16.34
C ASN A 111 -8.94 14.11 -15.85
N LEU A 112 -8.67 13.53 -14.67
CA LEU A 112 -7.33 13.55 -14.06
C LEU A 112 -6.28 12.78 -14.87
N LEU A 113 -6.71 11.80 -15.66
CA LEU A 113 -5.84 10.93 -16.48
C LEU A 113 -5.89 11.26 -17.98
N ASP A 114 -6.45 12.41 -18.36
CA ASP A 114 -6.58 12.81 -19.75
C ASP A 114 -5.28 13.39 -20.32
N ASN A 115 -5.15 13.34 -21.65
CA ASN A 115 -3.97 13.83 -22.38
C ASN A 115 -2.65 13.12 -22.01
N SER A 116 -2.71 11.88 -21.55
CA SER A 116 -1.55 11.05 -21.24
C SER A 116 -0.56 11.76 -20.29
N PRO A 117 -0.98 12.07 -19.05
CA PRO A 117 -0.15 12.83 -18.12
C PRO A 117 1.15 12.08 -17.80
N GLN A 118 2.19 12.83 -17.45
CA GLN A 118 3.44 12.27 -16.93
C GLN A 118 3.22 11.85 -15.47
N VAL A 119 3.45 10.58 -15.18
CA VAL A 119 3.27 10.01 -13.85
C VAL A 119 4.62 9.55 -13.32
N LEU A 120 4.98 10.00 -12.11
CA LEU A 120 6.07 9.40 -11.35
C LEU A 120 5.50 8.33 -10.43
N MET A 121 5.75 7.06 -10.76
CA MET A 121 5.41 5.93 -9.90
C MET A 121 6.59 5.66 -8.97
N MET A 122 6.44 5.94 -7.68
CA MET A 122 7.56 5.89 -6.73
C MET A 122 8.16 4.49 -6.60
N SER A 123 7.32 3.45 -6.51
CA SER A 123 7.71 2.04 -6.46
C SER A 123 6.65 1.20 -7.18
N GLY A 124 6.93 0.79 -8.42
CA GLY A 124 6.04 -0.06 -9.20
C GLY A 124 6.04 -1.53 -8.73
N ALA A 125 7.13 -2.02 -8.14
CA ALA A 125 7.21 -3.41 -7.65
C ALA A 125 6.37 -3.63 -6.37
N ASP A 126 6.27 -2.62 -5.51
CA ASP A 126 5.39 -2.62 -4.33
C ASP A 126 3.91 -2.47 -4.72
N ARG A 127 3.62 -1.58 -5.69
CA ARG A 127 2.27 -1.20 -6.11
C ARG A 127 2.01 -1.57 -7.56
N PHE A 128 2.23 -2.84 -7.86
CA PHE A 128 2.18 -3.35 -9.24
C PHE A 128 0.80 -3.16 -9.88
N GLY A 129 -0.29 -3.28 -9.10
CA GLY A 129 -1.65 -3.03 -9.58
C GLY A 129 -1.83 -1.60 -10.11
N MET A 130 -1.42 -0.60 -9.33
CA MET A 130 -1.45 0.80 -9.75
C MET A 130 -0.56 1.05 -10.98
N ALA A 131 0.67 0.51 -10.95
CA ALA A 131 1.64 0.63 -12.03
C ALA A 131 1.11 0.11 -13.37
N GLU A 132 0.45 -1.06 -13.35
CA GLU A 132 -0.15 -1.68 -14.53
C GLU A 132 -1.35 -0.87 -15.06
N ALA A 133 -2.25 -0.48 -14.16
CA ALA A 133 -3.44 0.26 -14.55
C ALA A 133 -3.12 1.65 -15.10
N LEU A 134 -2.08 2.33 -14.61
CA LEU A 134 -1.64 3.63 -15.14
C LEU A 134 -1.11 3.51 -16.57
N GLU A 135 -0.30 2.49 -16.87
CA GLU A 135 0.19 2.25 -18.24
C GLU A 135 -0.98 1.86 -19.17
N ALA A 136 -1.92 1.03 -18.69
CA ALA A 136 -3.13 0.67 -19.42
C ALA A 136 -4.07 1.86 -19.67
N ALA A 137 -4.10 2.85 -18.77
CA ALA A 137 -4.80 4.11 -18.92
C ALA A 137 -4.08 5.12 -19.85
N ALA A 138 -3.05 4.67 -20.58
CA ALA A 138 -2.24 5.47 -21.50
C ALA A 138 -1.49 6.64 -20.83
N CYS A 139 -1.16 6.52 -19.53
CA CYS A 139 -0.30 7.48 -18.86
C CYS A 139 1.16 7.28 -19.25
N ARG A 140 1.95 8.37 -19.26
CA ARG A 140 3.40 8.28 -19.48
C ARG A 140 4.10 8.04 -18.14
N VAL A 141 4.31 6.77 -17.80
CA VAL A 141 4.78 6.37 -16.47
C VAL A 141 6.31 6.31 -16.41
N THR A 142 6.88 6.95 -15.39
CA THR A 142 8.27 6.78 -14.98
C THR A 142 8.30 6.02 -13.66
N TYR A 143 8.90 4.83 -13.66
CA TYR A 143 9.05 3.99 -12.47
C TYR A 143 10.34 4.32 -11.73
N GLY A 144 10.19 4.71 -10.47
CA GLY A 144 11.24 5.19 -9.59
C GLY A 144 11.94 4.12 -8.77
N ASP A 145 11.62 2.84 -8.97
CA ASP A 145 12.12 1.70 -8.19
C ASP A 145 13.65 1.70 -8.04
N LEU A 146 14.37 1.84 -9.16
CA LEU A 146 15.83 1.92 -9.12
C LEU A 146 16.32 3.17 -8.40
N VAL A 147 15.68 4.32 -8.64
CA VAL A 147 16.11 5.62 -8.12
C VAL A 147 15.89 5.73 -6.62
N PHE A 148 14.71 5.35 -6.14
CA PHE A 148 14.29 5.57 -4.76
C PHE A 148 14.52 4.34 -3.87
N ALA A 149 14.26 3.12 -4.35
CA ALA A 149 14.38 1.91 -3.54
C ALA A 149 15.80 1.33 -3.58
N VAL A 150 16.41 1.22 -4.76
CA VAL A 150 17.75 0.63 -4.91
C VAL A 150 18.88 1.67 -4.78
N GLY A 151 18.64 2.91 -5.22
CA GLY A 151 19.62 3.99 -5.18
C GLY A 151 20.39 4.22 -6.48
N ILE A 152 20.03 3.53 -7.57
CA ILE A 152 20.62 3.67 -8.90
C ILE A 152 19.89 4.79 -9.66
N PRO A 153 20.56 5.84 -10.15
CA PRO A 153 19.92 7.01 -10.76
C PRO A 153 19.43 6.78 -12.20
N VAL A 154 18.79 5.63 -12.46
CA VAL A 154 18.26 5.24 -13.78
C VAL A 154 16.73 5.09 -13.68
N PRO A 155 15.95 6.01 -14.24
CA PRO A 155 14.49 5.89 -14.28
C PRO A 155 14.07 4.85 -15.33
N LEU A 156 13.07 4.02 -15.00
CA LEU A 156 12.49 3.07 -15.95
C LEU A 156 11.23 3.68 -16.58
N ARG A 157 11.00 3.43 -17.86
CA ARG A 157 9.93 4.10 -18.64
C ARG A 157 8.87 3.13 -19.21
N SER A 158 8.87 1.88 -18.78
CA SER A 158 7.86 0.88 -19.15
C SER A 158 7.74 -0.22 -18.11
N LEU A 159 6.56 -0.84 -18.00
CA LEU A 159 6.40 -2.02 -17.15
C LEU A 159 7.32 -3.17 -17.56
N LYS A 160 7.57 -3.33 -18.86
CA LYS A 160 8.48 -4.37 -19.36
C LYS A 160 9.90 -4.20 -18.81
N ALA A 161 10.38 -2.96 -18.74
CA ALA A 161 11.69 -2.66 -18.14
C ALA A 161 11.67 -2.93 -16.63
N LEU A 162 10.61 -2.49 -15.93
CA LEU A 162 10.42 -2.78 -14.50
C LEU A 162 10.40 -4.28 -14.21
N ASP A 163 9.61 -5.05 -14.96
CA ASP A 163 9.50 -6.52 -14.82
C ASP A 163 10.86 -7.20 -15.06
N SER A 164 11.59 -6.78 -16.11
CA SER A 164 12.91 -7.33 -16.43
C SER A 164 13.91 -7.10 -15.29
N VAL A 165 13.97 -5.88 -14.77
CA VAL A 165 14.84 -5.52 -13.64
C VAL A 165 14.42 -6.26 -12.37
N ALA A 166 13.13 -6.28 -12.06
CA ALA A 166 12.61 -6.93 -10.86
C ALA A 166 12.86 -8.44 -10.88
N ARG A 167 12.78 -9.11 -12.04
CA ARG A 167 13.09 -10.55 -12.15
C ARG A 167 14.53 -10.90 -11.80
N VAL A 168 15.46 -9.98 -12.07
CA VAL A 168 16.89 -10.13 -11.75
C VAL A 168 17.16 -9.79 -10.28
N LEU A 169 16.60 -8.68 -9.80
CA LEU A 169 16.91 -8.17 -8.47
C LEU A 169 16.09 -8.83 -7.35
N ALA A 170 14.81 -9.15 -7.57
CA ALA A 170 13.92 -9.67 -6.53
C ALA A 170 14.45 -10.96 -5.85
N PRO A 171 14.98 -11.97 -6.57
CA PRO A 171 15.55 -13.15 -5.91
C PRO A 171 16.63 -12.83 -4.87
N ILE A 172 17.42 -11.79 -5.12
CA ILE A 172 18.52 -11.34 -4.26
C ILE A 172 17.96 -10.48 -3.12
N VAL A 173 17.17 -9.46 -3.47
CA VAL A 173 16.58 -8.49 -2.53
C VAL A 173 15.69 -9.18 -1.51
N CYS A 174 14.94 -10.21 -1.90
CA CYS A 174 14.08 -10.98 -0.98
C CYS A 174 14.85 -11.77 0.10
N GLN A 175 16.17 -11.89 -0.02
CA GLN A 175 17.04 -12.51 1.00
C GLN A 175 17.55 -11.51 2.03
N PHE A 176 17.46 -10.20 1.77
CA PHE A 176 17.96 -9.18 2.69
C PHE A 176 17.07 -9.04 3.94
N PRO A 177 17.64 -8.56 5.07
CA PRO A 177 16.85 -8.20 6.24
C PRO A 177 15.82 -7.11 5.90
N LEU A 178 14.60 -7.21 6.44
CA LEU A 178 13.53 -6.23 6.19
C LEU A 178 13.92 -4.80 6.56
N ALA A 179 14.77 -4.64 7.59
CA ALA A 179 15.30 -3.34 8.01
C ALA A 179 16.13 -2.63 6.92
N MET A 180 16.62 -3.35 5.91
CA MET A 180 17.28 -2.76 4.73
C MET A 180 16.32 -2.42 3.60
N LEU A 181 15.17 -3.10 3.52
CA LEU A 181 14.19 -2.96 2.44
C LEU A 181 13.17 -1.87 2.74
N TYR A 182 12.81 -1.70 4.01
CA TYR A 182 11.80 -0.76 4.46
C TYR A 182 12.38 0.22 5.48
N PRO A 183 12.09 1.53 5.35
CA PRO A 183 12.29 2.44 6.46
C PRO A 183 11.31 2.06 7.57
N THR A 184 11.81 1.52 8.68
CA THR A 184 11.00 1.15 9.85
C THR A 184 11.13 2.17 10.98
N GLY A 185 10.08 2.28 11.79
CA GLY A 185 10.04 3.15 12.97
C GLY A 185 10.25 4.64 12.62
N LYS A 186 11.11 5.33 13.39
CA LYS A 186 11.34 6.78 13.27
C LYS A 186 11.85 7.24 11.91
N LYS A 187 12.47 6.35 11.11
CA LYS A 187 12.94 6.68 9.76
C LYS A 187 11.81 7.03 8.78
N GLN A 188 10.56 6.66 9.10
CA GLN A 188 9.36 6.98 8.29
C GLN A 188 8.95 8.46 8.40
N GLU A 189 9.40 9.18 9.42
CA GLU A 189 9.01 10.57 9.66
C GLU A 189 9.97 11.57 8.99
N GLU A 190 11.15 11.10 8.54
CA GLU A 190 12.17 11.91 7.88
C GLU A 190 11.84 12.20 6.41
N ASN A 191 11.80 13.48 6.03
CA ASN A 191 11.83 13.92 4.64
C ASN A 191 13.28 14.12 4.20
N LYS A 192 13.72 13.34 3.21
CA LYS A 192 15.03 13.37 2.56
C LYS A 192 14.84 13.51 1.04
N PRO A 193 14.56 14.72 0.53
CA PRO A 193 14.26 14.95 -0.87
C PRO A 193 15.31 14.32 -1.80
N LYS A 194 14.87 13.63 -2.85
CA LYS A 194 15.75 12.96 -3.82
C LYS A 194 15.18 13.09 -5.22
N ALA A 195 16.06 13.20 -6.22
CA ALA A 195 15.69 13.28 -7.64
C ALA A 195 14.57 14.31 -7.93
N PRO A 196 14.69 15.58 -7.48
CA PRO A 196 13.66 16.60 -7.65
C PRO A 196 13.27 16.83 -9.12
N ALA A 197 14.19 16.57 -10.06
CA ALA A 197 13.91 16.62 -11.49
C ALA A 197 12.82 15.63 -11.94
N LEU A 198 12.72 14.44 -11.33
CA LEU A 198 11.66 13.47 -11.64
C LEU A 198 10.31 13.96 -11.13
N PHE A 199 10.28 14.55 -9.93
CA PHE A 199 9.07 15.18 -9.38
C PHE A 199 8.63 16.35 -10.25
N ALA A 200 9.57 17.19 -10.71
CA ALA A 200 9.29 18.34 -11.56
C ALA A 200 8.64 17.94 -12.90
N GLN A 201 9.13 16.87 -13.54
CA GLN A 201 8.59 16.35 -14.82
C GLN A 201 7.19 15.74 -14.69
N ALA A 202 6.81 15.30 -13.50
CA ALA A 202 5.55 14.61 -13.26
C ALA A 202 4.40 15.60 -12.95
N ALA A 203 3.26 15.39 -13.61
CA ALA A 203 1.99 16.01 -13.25
C ALA A 203 1.33 15.25 -12.08
N ILE A 204 1.51 13.93 -12.07
CA ILE A 204 0.96 13.03 -11.06
C ILE A 204 2.11 12.30 -10.35
N VAL A 205 2.09 12.26 -9.02
CA VAL A 205 2.97 11.41 -8.22
C VAL A 205 2.14 10.30 -7.59
N ALA A 206 2.49 9.05 -7.88
CA ALA A 206 1.75 7.86 -7.49
C ALA A 206 2.63 6.92 -6.66
N GLY A 207 2.08 6.33 -5.59
CA GLY A 207 2.83 5.35 -4.78
C GLY A 207 2.39 5.27 -3.33
N ASP A 208 3.26 4.73 -2.48
CA ASP A 208 3.04 4.69 -1.03
C ASP A 208 3.29 6.05 -0.40
N PHE A 209 2.41 6.50 0.48
CA PHE A 209 2.52 7.83 1.07
C PHE A 209 3.81 8.01 1.87
N HIS A 210 4.28 7.02 2.62
CA HIS A 210 5.52 7.15 3.37
C HIS A 210 6.71 7.29 2.41
N PHE A 211 6.67 6.61 1.27
CA PHE A 211 7.71 6.69 0.25
C PHE A 211 7.68 8.04 -0.49
N ILE A 212 6.49 8.55 -0.83
CA ILE A 212 6.29 9.89 -1.38
C ILE A 212 6.80 10.92 -0.38
N ARG A 213 6.30 10.92 0.86
CA ARG A 213 6.68 11.84 1.94
C ARG A 213 8.17 11.86 2.19
N ARG A 214 8.84 10.71 2.09
CA ARG A 214 10.29 10.63 2.28
C ARG A 214 11.05 11.40 1.20
N TYR A 215 10.67 11.28 -0.08
CA TYR A 215 11.49 11.81 -1.19
C TYR A 215 10.94 13.05 -1.87
N MET A 216 9.69 13.43 -1.61
CA MET A 216 9.09 14.60 -2.23
C MET A 216 9.82 15.88 -1.85
N PRO A 217 10.06 16.80 -2.80
CA PRO A 217 10.59 18.13 -2.54
C PRO A 217 9.59 19.00 -1.78
N GLU A 218 10.03 20.17 -1.30
CA GLU A 218 9.15 21.14 -0.64
C GLU A 218 8.12 21.73 -1.61
N ASN A 219 8.49 21.91 -2.88
CA ASN A 219 7.59 22.42 -3.91
C ASN A 219 6.93 21.25 -4.68
N MET A 220 5.65 21.03 -4.40
CA MET A 220 4.77 20.09 -5.09
C MET A 220 3.63 20.83 -5.82
N SER A 221 3.83 22.12 -6.12
CA SER A 221 2.80 23.00 -6.68
C SER A 221 2.19 22.45 -7.96
N GLY A 222 0.85 22.46 -8.02
CA GLY A 222 0.10 22.04 -9.20
C GLY A 222 0.06 20.52 -9.44
N LYS A 223 0.59 19.71 -8.52
CA LYS A 223 0.66 18.26 -8.69
C LYS A 223 -0.56 17.57 -8.11
N ILE A 224 -0.92 16.45 -8.76
CA ILE A 224 -1.86 15.48 -8.23
C ILE A 224 -1.07 14.38 -7.51
N VAL A 225 -1.54 13.96 -6.34
CA VAL A 225 -0.96 12.83 -5.61
C VAL A 225 -1.99 11.69 -5.56
N ILE A 226 -1.60 10.51 -6.04
CA ILE A 226 -2.39 9.28 -5.92
C ILE A 226 -1.66 8.36 -4.94
N THR A 227 -2.27 8.10 -3.79
CA THR A 227 -1.60 7.37 -2.70
C THR A 227 -2.56 6.47 -1.95
N ASN A 228 -2.07 5.71 -0.99
CA ASN A 228 -2.86 4.88 -0.08
C ASN A 228 -3.44 5.71 1.09
N THR A 229 -3.12 5.29 2.30
CA THR A 229 -3.62 5.81 3.56
C THR A 229 -2.89 7.10 3.93
N THR A 230 -3.66 8.15 4.24
CA THR A 230 -3.15 9.43 4.75
C THR A 230 -3.82 9.79 6.08
N THR A 231 -3.10 10.51 6.93
CA THR A 231 -3.66 11.16 8.12
C THR A 231 -4.04 12.62 7.84
N ALA A 232 -4.72 13.29 8.77
CA ALA A 232 -5.00 14.73 8.65
C ALA A 232 -3.73 15.59 8.57
N GLU A 233 -2.68 15.20 9.31
CA GLU A 233 -1.36 15.85 9.25
C GLU A 233 -0.72 15.69 7.87
N ASP A 234 -0.84 14.51 7.27
CA ASP A 234 -0.32 14.22 5.92
C ASP A 234 -1.05 15.06 4.86
N VAL A 235 -2.37 15.21 4.98
CA VAL A 235 -3.17 16.08 4.11
C VAL A 235 -2.75 17.54 4.25
N ALA A 236 -2.57 18.03 5.47
CA ALA A 236 -2.12 19.40 5.73
C ALA A 236 -0.72 19.66 5.14
N LEU A 237 0.19 18.69 5.28
CA LEU A 237 1.53 18.74 4.68
C LEU A 237 1.48 18.81 3.15
N LEU A 238 0.64 18.00 2.51
CA LEU A 238 0.50 18.03 1.05
C LEU A 238 -0.07 19.37 0.57
N LYS A 239 -1.09 19.89 1.27
CA LYS A 239 -1.67 21.21 0.99
C LYS A 239 -0.63 22.32 1.15
N SER A 240 0.17 22.31 2.21
CA SER A 240 1.22 23.32 2.43
C SER A 240 2.35 23.27 1.38
N ARG A 241 2.51 22.14 0.67
CA ARG A 241 3.47 21.97 -0.44
C ARG A 241 2.88 22.29 -1.82
N GLY A 242 1.60 22.69 -1.90
CA GLY A 242 0.95 23.12 -3.14
C GLY A 242 0.36 21.99 -3.99
N VAL A 243 0.18 20.79 -3.43
CA VAL A 243 -0.60 19.72 -4.09
C VAL A 243 -2.02 20.24 -4.33
N VAL A 244 -2.57 20.01 -5.52
CA VAL A 244 -3.91 20.52 -5.90
C VAL A 244 -5.01 19.46 -5.80
N THR A 245 -4.64 18.18 -5.90
CA THR A 245 -5.58 17.08 -5.76
C THR A 245 -4.90 15.90 -5.07
N LEU A 246 -5.57 15.32 -4.08
CA LEU A 246 -5.19 14.07 -3.44
C LEU A 246 -6.23 13.01 -3.75
N VAL A 247 -5.78 11.89 -4.30
CA VAL A 247 -6.57 10.67 -4.45
C VAL A 247 -6.04 9.64 -3.47
N THR A 248 -6.90 9.10 -2.60
CA THR A 248 -6.54 8.00 -1.70
C THR A 248 -7.21 6.70 -2.12
N THR A 249 -6.42 5.64 -2.27
CA THR A 249 -6.88 4.33 -2.73
C THR A 249 -7.57 3.51 -1.63
N THR A 250 -7.37 3.83 -0.36
CA THR A 250 -8.01 3.14 0.78
C THR A 250 -9.15 4.00 1.36
N PRO A 251 -10.31 3.41 1.72
CA PRO A 251 -11.44 4.17 2.23
C PRO A 251 -11.14 4.73 3.62
N GLU A 252 -11.85 5.80 3.99
CA GLU A 252 -11.97 6.21 5.38
C GLU A 252 -13.13 5.45 6.03
N LEU A 253 -12.83 4.73 7.11
CA LEU A 253 -13.84 4.10 7.96
C LEU A 253 -13.80 4.79 9.32
N ASN A 254 -14.92 5.38 9.74
CA ASN A 254 -15.04 6.10 11.01
C ASN A 254 -13.94 7.17 11.20
N SER A 255 -13.74 8.01 10.18
CA SER A 255 -12.77 9.11 10.17
C SER A 255 -11.29 8.67 10.25
N ARG A 256 -10.99 7.40 10.00
CA ARG A 256 -9.63 6.87 9.89
C ARG A 256 -9.47 6.06 8.61
N SER A 257 -8.37 6.30 7.91
CA SER A 257 -7.99 5.44 6.78
C SER A 257 -7.25 4.21 7.32
N PHE A 258 -7.70 3.02 6.90
CA PHE A 258 -7.07 1.75 7.24
C PHE A 258 -6.11 1.33 6.14
N GLY A 259 -4.97 0.75 6.54
CA GLY A 259 -4.02 0.17 5.59
C GLY A 259 -4.64 -0.99 4.82
N THR A 260 -4.09 -1.27 3.63
CA THR A 260 -4.59 -2.36 2.77
C THR A 260 -4.54 -3.72 3.45
N ASN A 261 -3.55 -3.96 4.31
CA ASN A 261 -3.45 -5.19 5.11
C ASN A 261 -4.62 -5.40 6.08
N VAL A 262 -5.14 -4.31 6.65
CA VAL A 262 -6.29 -4.36 7.57
C VAL A 262 -7.58 -4.59 6.81
N MET A 263 -7.77 -3.81 5.73
CA MET A 263 -8.93 -3.94 4.85
C MET A 263 -9.00 -5.32 4.21
N GLU A 264 -7.86 -5.87 3.78
CA GLU A 264 -7.79 -7.21 3.22
C GLU A 264 -8.16 -8.28 4.25
N ALA A 265 -7.60 -8.20 5.46
CA ALA A 265 -7.93 -9.12 6.54
C ALA A 265 -9.41 -9.04 6.92
N LEU A 266 -10.00 -7.84 6.88
CA LEU A 266 -11.42 -7.64 7.11
C LEU A 266 -12.28 -8.29 6.03
N LEU A 267 -11.93 -8.11 4.74
CA LEU A 267 -12.59 -8.78 3.61
C LEU A 267 -12.48 -10.31 3.71
N VAL A 268 -11.30 -10.83 4.08
CA VAL A 268 -11.09 -12.27 4.33
C VAL A 268 -12.01 -12.75 5.46
N ALA A 269 -12.10 -12.01 6.57
CA ALA A 269 -12.90 -12.40 7.72
C ALA A 269 -14.41 -12.45 7.42
N VAL A 270 -14.93 -11.45 6.69
CA VAL A 270 -16.36 -11.40 6.30
C VAL A 270 -16.70 -12.41 5.19
N SER A 271 -15.73 -12.77 4.34
CA SER A 271 -15.95 -13.79 3.29
C SER A 271 -16.23 -15.19 3.84
N GLY A 272 -15.78 -15.47 5.08
CA GLY A 272 -15.89 -16.77 5.72
C GLY A 272 -15.00 -17.88 5.11
N LYS A 273 -14.13 -17.57 4.13
CA LYS A 273 -13.33 -18.60 3.43
C LYS A 273 -12.13 -19.11 4.22
N GLY A 274 -11.66 -18.37 5.21
CA GLY A 274 -10.50 -18.77 6.03
C GLY A 274 -9.17 -18.78 5.28
N GLN A 275 -9.07 -18.11 4.14
CA GLN A 275 -7.85 -18.02 3.32
C GLN A 275 -7.80 -16.71 2.52
N GLU A 276 -6.63 -16.38 1.97
CA GLU A 276 -6.44 -15.29 1.00
C GLU A 276 -7.44 -15.43 -0.17
N LEU A 277 -8.07 -14.32 -0.57
CA LEU A 277 -9.07 -14.33 -1.65
C LEU A 277 -8.41 -14.12 -3.01
N SER A 278 -9.08 -14.56 -4.06
CA SER A 278 -8.71 -14.21 -5.44
C SER A 278 -9.07 -12.76 -5.76
N PRO A 279 -8.44 -12.13 -6.77
CA PRO A 279 -8.78 -10.77 -7.20
C PRO A 279 -10.26 -10.58 -7.58
N VAL A 280 -10.88 -11.61 -8.16
CA VAL A 280 -12.32 -11.58 -8.52
C VAL A 280 -13.20 -11.55 -7.28
N GLU A 281 -12.82 -12.29 -6.23
CA GLU A 281 -13.57 -12.30 -4.97
C GLU A 281 -13.40 -11.00 -4.20
N TYR A 282 -12.19 -10.44 -4.16
CA TYR A 282 -11.97 -9.09 -3.61
C TYR A 282 -12.82 -8.07 -4.36
N SER A 283 -12.84 -8.11 -5.70
CA SER A 283 -13.62 -7.16 -6.52
C SER A 283 -15.11 -7.23 -6.19
N LYS A 284 -15.69 -8.43 -6.09
CA LYS A 284 -17.11 -8.60 -5.73
C LYS A 284 -17.44 -8.05 -4.35
N LEU A 285 -16.58 -8.28 -3.36
CA LEU A 285 -16.81 -7.75 -2.02
C LEU A 285 -16.67 -6.22 -1.97
N LEU A 286 -15.72 -5.66 -2.72
CA LEU A 286 -15.53 -4.21 -2.85
C LEU A 286 -16.74 -3.54 -3.53
N GLU A 287 -17.31 -4.16 -4.56
CA GLU A 287 -18.54 -3.72 -5.21
C GLU A 287 -19.74 -3.75 -4.24
N GLN A 288 -19.88 -4.81 -3.45
CA GLN A 288 -20.96 -4.93 -2.46
C GLN A 288 -20.94 -3.83 -1.39
N ILE A 289 -19.76 -3.32 -1.04
CA ILE A 289 -19.62 -2.21 -0.09
C ILE A 289 -19.57 -0.84 -0.78
N ASN A 290 -19.88 -0.78 -2.09
CA ASN A 290 -19.83 0.43 -2.93
C ASN A 290 -18.52 1.21 -2.78
N PHE A 291 -17.40 0.48 -2.84
CA PHE A 291 -16.09 1.09 -2.68
C PHE A 291 -15.82 2.11 -3.82
N VAL A 292 -15.48 3.34 -3.44
CA VAL A 292 -14.99 4.38 -4.36
C VAL A 292 -13.76 5.07 -3.77
N PRO A 293 -12.78 5.48 -4.61
CA PRO A 293 -11.66 6.29 -4.13
C PRO A 293 -12.15 7.65 -3.60
N ARG A 294 -11.48 8.16 -2.57
CA ARG A 294 -11.66 9.54 -2.15
C ARG A 294 -10.81 10.44 -3.03
N ILE A 295 -11.44 11.46 -3.61
CA ILE A 295 -10.79 12.52 -4.39
C ILE A 295 -11.02 13.82 -3.63
N ALA A 296 -9.95 14.47 -3.20
CA ALA A 296 -10.00 15.70 -2.44
C ALA A 296 -9.24 16.80 -3.18
N GLU A 297 -9.94 17.89 -3.51
CA GLU A 297 -9.31 19.13 -3.96
C GLU A 297 -8.62 19.82 -2.79
N MET A 298 -7.39 20.26 -3.03
CA MET A 298 -6.49 20.79 -2.00
C MET A 298 -6.26 22.30 -2.13
N SER A 299 -6.96 22.96 -3.07
CA SER A 299 -7.00 24.42 -3.22
C SER A 299 -7.40 25.14 -1.94
#